data_AF-A0AAC9ACU3-F1
#
_entry.id   AF-A0AAC9ACU3-F1
#
_cell.length_a   1.000
_cell.length_b   1.000
_cell.length_c   1.000
_cell.angle_alpha   90.00
_cell.angle_beta   90.00
_cell.angle_gamma   90.00
#
_symmetry.space_group_name_H-M   'P 1'
#
loop_
_entity.id
_entity.type
_entity.pdbx_description
1 polymer ?
#
loop_
_entity_poly.entity_id
_entity_poly.type
_entity_poly.pdbx_seq_one_letter_code
_entity_poly.pdbx_strand_id
1 'polypeptide(L)'
;MKKSIIAGTVMLVSASLLSGCVIHVGNAHALEGSDFSSILGNIDIAEGKHAGDISSVNGNVEISNNAGADEVSIVNGNLEMGSDVTVRNIDIVNGDVSATSHLTVLKNVETVNGNVTLPVQSTIGGSVETVNGDIDAIDTTIDKHIKTLNGDITLSGTTHIAGNLIYKESESSWGKQSDDKPTLTISASVTIEGDIILKRPVHLDIENDALMQKVVVSYRDAQ
;
A
#
# COMPACT_ATOMS: atom_id res chain seq x y z
N MET A 1 -7.33 -24.47 71.85
CA MET A 1 -6.21 -23.68 71.29
C MET A 1 -6.29 -23.76 69.77
N LYS A 2 -6.66 -22.66 69.11
CA LYS A 2 -6.87 -22.58 67.66
C LYS A 2 -5.51 -22.43 66.97
N LYS A 3 -5.19 -23.27 65.99
CA LYS A 3 -4.07 -23.03 65.06
C LYS A 3 -4.65 -22.93 63.65
N SER A 4 -4.64 -21.69 63.15
CA SER A 4 -5.00 -21.31 61.79
C SER A 4 -3.85 -21.68 60.86
N ILE A 5 -4.14 -22.31 59.73
CA ILE A 5 -3.18 -22.48 58.62
C ILE A 5 -3.77 -21.74 57.44
N ILE A 6 -3.18 -20.58 57.13
CA ILE A 6 -3.47 -19.76 55.96
C ILE A 6 -2.63 -20.34 54.81
N ALA A 7 -3.27 -21.04 53.87
CA ALA A 7 -2.63 -21.41 52.62
C ALA A 7 -2.69 -20.20 51.67
N GLY A 8 -1.56 -19.50 51.53
CA GLY A 8 -1.40 -18.43 50.56
C GLY A 8 -1.19 -19.01 49.16
N THR A 9 -2.17 -18.84 48.28
CA THR A 9 -2.03 -19.10 46.85
C THR A 9 -1.12 -18.03 46.26
N VAL A 10 0.13 -18.38 45.99
CA VAL A 10 1.05 -17.57 45.18
C VAL A 10 0.62 -17.72 43.72
N MET A 11 -0.18 -16.76 43.25
CA MET A 11 -0.48 -16.60 41.82
C MET A 11 0.75 -15.99 41.15
N LEU A 12 1.62 -16.86 40.62
CA LEU A 12 2.74 -16.47 39.76
C LEU A 12 2.17 -15.87 38.48
N VAL A 13 2.07 -14.54 38.43
CA VAL A 13 1.84 -13.80 37.18
C VAL A 13 3.14 -13.87 36.39
N SER A 14 3.25 -14.88 35.54
CA SER A 14 4.29 -14.96 34.52
C SER A 14 4.03 -13.85 33.48
N ALA A 15 4.64 -12.68 33.71
CA ALA A 15 4.73 -11.63 32.71
C ALA A 15 5.67 -12.13 31.59
N SER A 16 5.09 -12.77 30.56
CA SER A 16 5.80 -13.04 29.32
C SER A 16 6.02 -11.71 28.61
N LEU A 17 7.21 -11.14 28.79
CA LEU A 17 7.69 -10.02 27.99
C LEU A 17 7.81 -10.50 26.54
N LEU A 18 6.80 -10.23 25.73
CA LEU A 18 6.83 -10.38 24.28
C LEU A 18 7.77 -9.29 23.73
N SER A 19 9.07 -9.54 23.79
CA SER A 19 10.04 -8.70 23.10
C SER A 19 9.92 -9.01 21.61
N GLY A 20 9.22 -8.16 20.86
CA GLY A 20 9.25 -8.22 19.40
C GLY A 20 10.69 -8.07 18.94
N CYS A 21 11.18 -9.00 18.14
CA CYS A 21 12.51 -8.91 17.54
C CYS A 21 12.47 -7.86 16.44
N VAL A 22 13.27 -6.80 16.52
CA VAL A 22 13.47 -5.90 15.38
C VAL A 22 14.64 -6.43 14.56
N ILE A 23 14.41 -6.67 13.27
CA ILE A 23 15.46 -7.02 12.31
C ILE A 23 16.00 -5.71 11.74
N HIS A 24 17.18 -5.29 12.22
CA HIS A 24 17.82 -4.07 11.75
C HIS A 24 18.89 -4.41 10.70
N VAL A 25 18.63 -4.02 9.45
CA VAL A 25 19.54 -4.24 8.32
C VAL A 25 20.44 -3.01 8.16
N GLY A 26 21.66 -3.10 8.70
CA GLY A 26 22.65 -2.02 8.58
C GLY A 26 23.89 -2.16 9.47
N ASN A 27 23.75 -2.76 10.66
CA ASN A 27 24.82 -2.81 11.67
C ASN A 27 25.42 -4.21 11.94
N ALA A 28 24.93 -5.28 11.33
CA ALA A 28 25.48 -6.63 11.52
C ALA A 28 25.29 -7.53 10.30
N HIS A 29 26.40 -8.09 9.78
CA HIS A 29 26.59 -9.30 8.96
C HIS A 29 25.66 -9.66 7.79
N ALA A 30 24.59 -8.93 7.53
CA ALA A 30 23.73 -9.17 6.39
C ALA A 30 24.41 -8.65 5.13
N LEU A 31 24.55 -9.53 4.14
CA LEU A 31 25.05 -9.15 2.83
C LEU A 31 24.00 -8.27 2.14
N GLU A 32 24.44 -7.26 1.41
CA GLU A 32 23.57 -6.50 0.51
C GLU A 32 22.84 -7.47 -0.43
N GLY A 33 21.52 -7.29 -0.58
CA GLY A 33 20.67 -8.21 -1.34
C GLY A 33 20.27 -9.50 -0.61
N SER A 34 20.47 -9.60 0.71
CA SER A 34 19.94 -10.73 1.50
C SER A 34 18.44 -10.60 1.71
N ASP A 35 17.73 -11.73 1.76
CA ASP A 35 16.30 -11.77 2.08
C ASP A 35 16.06 -11.68 3.59
N PHE A 36 14.94 -11.09 3.99
CA PHE A 36 14.55 -10.92 5.39
C PHE A 36 13.10 -11.33 5.65
N SER A 37 12.86 -12.02 6.76
CA SER A 37 11.52 -12.46 7.16
C SER A 37 11.23 -12.22 8.64
N SER A 38 10.04 -11.72 8.98
CA SER A 38 9.60 -11.48 10.37
C SER A 38 8.11 -11.83 10.57
N ILE A 39 7.70 -12.23 11.78
CA ILE A 39 6.32 -12.63 12.11
C ILE A 39 5.70 -11.79 13.25
N LEU A 40 6.50 -11.10 14.06
CA LEU A 40 6.06 -10.27 15.18
C LEU A 40 7.07 -9.16 15.46
N GLY A 41 7.67 -8.61 14.40
CA GLY A 41 8.86 -7.81 14.49
C GLY A 41 9.02 -6.88 13.31
N ASN A 42 9.51 -5.67 13.56
CA ASN A 42 9.74 -4.71 12.49
C ASN A 42 11.02 -5.05 11.73
N ILE A 43 11.06 -4.66 10.46
CA ILE A 43 12.24 -4.77 9.61
C ILE A 43 12.64 -3.35 9.20
N ASP A 44 13.85 -2.93 9.57
CA ASP A 44 14.37 -1.61 9.21
C ASP A 44 15.51 -1.79 8.21
N ILE A 45 15.41 -1.18 7.04
CA ILE A 45 16.48 -1.10 6.04
C ILE A 45 17.17 0.25 6.18
N ALA A 46 18.43 0.23 6.60
CA ALA A 46 19.20 1.45 6.82
C ALA A 46 19.51 2.19 5.52
N GLU A 47 19.83 3.48 5.66
CA GLU A 47 20.16 4.36 4.53
C GLU A 47 21.26 3.78 3.64
N GLY A 48 21.05 3.87 2.32
CA GLY A 48 22.00 3.39 1.32
C GLY A 48 22.18 1.86 1.28
N LYS A 49 21.28 1.08 1.93
CA LYS A 49 21.30 -0.38 1.89
C LYS A 49 20.26 -0.92 0.93
N HIS A 50 20.54 -2.10 0.40
CA HIS A 50 19.61 -2.84 -0.43
C HIS A 50 19.32 -4.20 0.20
N ALA A 51 18.06 -4.49 0.46
CA ALA A 51 17.58 -5.81 0.82
C ALA A 51 17.27 -6.64 -0.44
N GLY A 52 17.27 -7.96 -0.32
CA GLY A 52 16.63 -8.84 -1.32
C GLY A 52 15.12 -8.77 -1.13
N ASP A 53 14.49 -9.93 -0.98
CA ASP A 53 13.06 -10.03 -0.70
C ASP A 53 12.77 -9.87 0.81
N ILE A 54 11.79 -9.03 1.15
CA ILE A 54 11.32 -8.78 2.51
C ILE A 54 9.93 -9.39 2.67
N SER A 55 9.76 -10.21 3.71
CA SER A 55 8.47 -10.77 4.11
C SER A 55 8.16 -10.45 5.58
N SER A 56 7.07 -9.75 5.85
CA SER A 56 6.65 -9.43 7.22
C SER A 56 5.23 -9.88 7.48
N VAL A 57 5.00 -10.52 8.63
CA VAL A 57 3.67 -10.77 9.17
C VAL A 57 3.59 -10.04 10.51
N ASN A 58 2.52 -9.29 10.77
CA ASN A 58 2.30 -8.55 12.03
C ASN A 58 3.52 -7.70 12.45
N GLY A 59 4.09 -6.95 11.51
CA GLY A 59 5.27 -6.12 11.72
C GLY A 59 5.42 -5.09 10.60
N ASN A 60 5.89 -3.91 10.95
CA ASN A 60 6.12 -2.84 9.98
C ASN A 60 7.46 -3.01 9.27
N VAL A 61 7.56 -2.47 8.07
CA VAL A 61 8.81 -2.37 7.33
C VAL A 61 9.11 -0.89 7.11
N GLU A 62 10.29 -0.46 7.52
CA GLU A 62 10.80 0.90 7.27
C GLU A 62 12.01 0.81 6.34
N ILE A 63 11.99 1.52 5.22
CA ILE A 63 13.13 1.62 4.29
C ILE A 63 13.61 3.07 4.31
N SER A 64 14.81 3.29 4.83
CA SER A 64 15.40 4.63 4.96
C SER A 64 15.74 5.27 3.61
N ASN A 65 16.19 6.53 3.64
CA ASN A 65 16.58 7.25 2.43
C ASN A 65 17.64 6.51 1.61
N ASN A 66 17.60 6.68 0.28
CA ASN A 66 18.58 6.11 -0.66
C ASN A 66 18.72 4.57 -0.58
N ALA A 67 17.78 3.89 0.06
CA ALA A 67 17.81 2.45 0.27
C ALA A 67 16.86 1.74 -0.71
N GLY A 68 16.81 0.41 -0.63
CA GLY A 68 15.95 -0.37 -1.50
C GLY A 68 15.72 -1.81 -1.09
N ALA A 69 14.87 -2.48 -1.84
CA ALA A 69 14.53 -3.89 -1.68
C ALA A 69 14.07 -4.49 -3.02
N ASP A 70 14.28 -5.79 -3.24
CA ASP A 70 13.73 -6.44 -4.44
C ASP A 70 12.21 -6.62 -4.34
N GLU A 71 11.73 -7.17 -3.23
CA GLU A 71 10.31 -7.39 -3.00
C GLU A 71 9.95 -7.02 -1.58
N VAL A 72 8.77 -6.45 -1.37
CA VAL A 72 8.24 -6.20 -0.03
C VAL A 72 6.85 -6.78 0.06
N SER A 73 6.72 -7.87 0.82
CA SER A 73 5.45 -8.55 1.09
C SER A 73 5.07 -8.43 2.55
N ILE A 74 3.93 -7.82 2.86
CA ILE A 74 3.48 -7.58 4.24
C ILE A 74 2.05 -8.08 4.48
N VAL A 75 1.87 -8.83 5.56
CA VAL A 75 0.55 -9.24 6.08
C VAL A 75 0.35 -8.63 7.46
N ASN A 76 -0.55 -7.64 7.55
CA ASN A 76 -0.79 -6.84 8.76
C ASN A 76 0.44 -6.03 9.20
N GLY A 77 0.70 -4.94 8.52
CA GLY A 77 1.80 -4.03 8.84
C GLY A 77 1.95 -2.97 7.76
N ASN A 78 2.52 -1.83 8.12
CA ASN A 78 2.73 -0.73 7.20
C ASN A 78 4.10 -0.80 6.53
N LEU A 79 4.19 -0.26 5.32
CA LEU A 79 5.44 0.04 4.64
C LEU A 79 5.65 1.56 4.60
N GLU A 80 6.68 2.02 5.29
CA GLU A 80 7.11 3.42 5.29
C GLU A 80 8.46 3.53 4.59
N MET A 81 8.56 4.42 3.62
CA MET A 81 9.77 4.62 2.82
C MET A 81 10.24 6.07 2.90
N GLY A 82 11.55 6.25 3.00
CA GLY A 82 12.21 7.55 2.96
C GLY A 82 12.15 8.20 1.58
N SER A 83 13.13 9.06 1.30
CA SER A 83 13.35 9.65 -0.02
C SER A 83 14.30 8.81 -0.86
N ASP A 84 14.15 8.86 -2.18
CA ASP A 84 15.06 8.20 -3.14
C ASP A 84 15.13 6.68 -2.94
N VAL A 85 14.00 6.08 -2.54
CA VAL A 85 13.90 4.62 -2.33
C VAL A 85 13.59 3.92 -3.66
N THR A 86 14.31 2.84 -3.94
CA THR A 86 14.03 1.96 -5.09
C THR A 86 13.60 0.59 -4.62
N VAL A 87 12.43 0.15 -5.06
CA VAL A 87 11.97 -1.23 -4.83
C VAL A 87 11.51 -1.88 -6.13
N ARG A 88 11.65 -3.20 -6.27
CA ARG A 88 11.16 -3.88 -7.48
C ARG A 88 9.66 -4.18 -7.44
N ASN A 89 9.10 -4.66 -6.33
CA ASN A 89 7.65 -4.92 -6.19
C ASN A 89 7.17 -4.74 -4.74
N ILE A 90 5.90 -4.32 -4.55
CA ILE A 90 5.27 -4.18 -3.23
C ILE A 90 3.93 -4.93 -3.25
N ASP A 91 3.71 -5.81 -2.28
CA ASP A 91 2.46 -6.56 -2.06
C ASP A 91 2.02 -6.51 -0.58
N ILE A 92 0.90 -5.85 -0.26
CA ILE A 92 0.42 -5.70 1.12
C ILE A 92 -1.03 -6.17 1.27
N VAL A 93 -1.30 -7.02 2.27
CA VAL A 93 -2.68 -7.50 2.52
C VAL A 93 -3.46 -6.55 3.42
N ASN A 94 -2.82 -6.04 4.46
CA ASN A 94 -3.45 -5.16 5.43
C ASN A 94 -2.40 -4.21 5.99
N GLY A 95 -2.53 -2.92 5.67
CA GLY A 95 -1.57 -1.88 6.03
C GLY A 95 -1.26 -0.96 4.86
N ASP A 96 -0.79 0.23 5.21
CA ASP A 96 -0.61 1.32 4.28
C ASP A 96 0.78 1.30 3.64
N VAL A 97 0.87 1.81 2.40
CA VAL A 97 2.11 2.08 1.69
C VAL A 97 2.29 3.58 1.60
N SER A 98 3.41 4.09 2.11
CA SER A 98 3.76 5.51 1.96
C SER A 98 5.25 5.70 1.72
N ALA A 99 5.59 6.77 1.00
CA ALA A 99 6.95 7.22 0.82
C ALA A 99 7.05 8.74 1.04
N THR A 100 8.25 9.22 1.32
CA THR A 100 8.48 10.66 1.53
C THR A 100 8.55 11.43 0.20
N SER A 101 9.40 10.98 -0.74
CA SER A 101 9.53 11.55 -2.09
C SER A 101 10.38 10.65 -2.98
N HIS A 102 10.34 10.85 -4.31
CA HIS A 102 11.25 10.16 -5.25
C HIS A 102 11.22 8.62 -5.14
N LEU A 103 10.03 8.05 -4.92
CA LEU A 103 9.88 6.59 -4.89
C LEU A 103 9.99 6.02 -6.30
N THR A 104 10.85 5.02 -6.48
CA THR A 104 10.91 4.24 -7.72
C THR A 104 10.45 2.81 -7.46
N VAL A 105 9.33 2.41 -8.06
CA VAL A 105 8.88 1.01 -8.07
C VAL A 105 9.04 0.44 -9.48
N LEU A 106 9.88 -0.58 -9.65
CA LEU A 106 10.19 -1.10 -11.00
C LEU A 106 9.02 -1.87 -11.62
N LYS A 107 8.18 -2.49 -10.79
CA LYS A 107 6.99 -3.24 -11.21
C LYS A 107 5.75 -2.66 -10.51
N ASN A 108 5.04 -3.47 -9.73
CA ASN A 108 3.71 -3.13 -9.25
C ASN A 108 3.72 -2.72 -7.77
N VAL A 109 2.66 -2.01 -7.40
CA VAL A 109 2.23 -1.82 -6.02
C VAL A 109 0.84 -2.42 -5.90
N GLU A 110 0.69 -3.43 -5.06
CA GLU A 110 -0.57 -4.15 -4.87
C GLU A 110 -0.96 -4.13 -3.39
N THR A 111 -2.17 -3.65 -3.06
CA THR A 111 -2.71 -3.70 -1.70
C THR A 111 -4.11 -4.33 -1.66
N VAL A 112 -4.47 -4.98 -0.55
CA VAL A 112 -5.87 -5.44 -0.34
C VAL A 112 -6.62 -4.47 0.57
N ASN A 113 -6.13 -4.26 1.79
CA ASN A 113 -6.75 -3.36 2.77
C ASN A 113 -5.73 -2.35 3.28
N GLY A 114 -5.50 -1.29 2.50
CA GLY A 114 -4.55 -0.26 2.90
C GLY A 114 -4.36 0.77 1.81
N ASN A 115 -4.12 1.99 2.25
CA ASN A 115 -3.98 3.14 1.37
C ASN A 115 -2.59 3.12 0.71
N VAL A 116 -2.52 3.65 -0.50
CA VAL A 116 -1.29 3.83 -1.25
C VAL A 116 -1.08 5.31 -1.48
N THR A 117 -0.07 5.88 -0.83
CA THR A 117 0.34 7.27 -1.03
C THR A 117 1.65 7.32 -1.81
N LEU A 118 1.56 7.76 -3.07
CA LEU A 118 2.70 7.97 -3.96
C LEU A 118 3.08 9.46 -3.95
N PRO A 119 4.23 9.81 -3.34
CA PRO A 119 4.63 11.20 -3.18
C PRO A 119 5.16 11.79 -4.49
N VAL A 120 5.47 13.08 -4.45
CA VAL A 120 6.06 13.82 -5.57
C VAL A 120 7.28 13.13 -6.17
N GLN A 121 7.43 13.27 -7.50
CA GLN A 121 8.57 12.80 -8.27
C GLN A 121 8.77 11.28 -8.23
N SER A 122 7.68 10.53 -8.00
CA SER A 122 7.72 9.07 -8.00
C SER A 122 7.50 8.48 -9.39
N THR A 123 8.04 7.28 -9.61
CA THR A 123 7.88 6.51 -10.86
C THR A 123 7.50 5.06 -10.54
N ILE A 124 6.41 4.59 -11.13
CA ILE A 124 5.92 3.21 -11.04
C ILE A 124 5.97 2.58 -12.43
N GLY A 125 6.90 1.65 -12.66
CA GLY A 125 7.09 0.97 -13.95
C GLY A 125 5.97 -0.04 -14.30
N GLY A 126 5.10 -0.33 -13.33
CA GLY A 126 3.98 -1.25 -13.46
C GLY A 126 2.64 -0.62 -13.14
N SER A 127 1.75 -1.42 -12.54
CA SER A 127 0.41 -0.97 -12.14
C SER A 127 0.36 -0.69 -10.64
N VAL A 128 -0.58 0.17 -10.25
CA VAL A 128 -0.98 0.38 -8.85
C VAL A 128 -2.36 -0.22 -8.67
N GLU A 129 -2.49 -1.22 -7.82
CA GLU A 129 -3.76 -1.92 -7.60
C GLU A 129 -4.14 -1.95 -6.13
N THR A 130 -5.39 -1.62 -5.80
CA THR A 130 -5.97 -1.83 -4.46
C THR A 130 -7.30 -2.58 -4.54
N VAL A 131 -7.77 -3.10 -3.40
CA VAL A 131 -9.15 -3.58 -3.25
C VAL A 131 -9.97 -2.62 -2.40
N ASN A 132 -9.55 -2.33 -1.17
CA ASN A 132 -10.32 -1.58 -0.16
C ASN A 132 -9.57 -0.35 0.39
N GLY A 133 -8.52 0.10 -0.30
CA GLY A 133 -7.74 1.26 0.13
C GLY A 133 -7.70 2.36 -0.91
N ASP A 134 -7.51 3.58 -0.45
CA ASP A 134 -7.44 4.76 -1.30
C ASP A 134 -6.09 4.84 -2.02
N ILE A 135 -6.06 5.52 -3.16
CA ILE A 135 -4.83 5.78 -3.92
C ILE A 135 -4.67 7.29 -4.06
N ASP A 136 -3.61 7.83 -3.45
CA ASP A 136 -3.22 9.22 -3.61
C ASP A 136 -1.91 9.31 -4.40
N ALA A 137 -1.91 10.03 -5.51
CA ALA A 137 -0.72 10.26 -6.32
C ALA A 137 -0.54 11.74 -6.68
N ILE A 138 0.66 12.25 -6.44
CA ILE A 138 1.03 13.65 -6.72
C ILE A 138 2.32 13.64 -7.54
N ASP A 139 2.36 14.38 -8.65
CA ASP A 139 3.53 14.49 -9.53
C ASP A 139 4.23 13.14 -9.81
N THR A 140 3.43 12.10 -10.03
CA THR A 140 3.90 10.72 -10.18
C THR A 140 3.69 10.20 -11.60
N THR A 141 4.63 9.42 -12.12
CA THR A 141 4.47 8.70 -13.40
C THR A 141 4.15 7.23 -13.16
N ILE A 142 3.09 6.73 -13.79
CA ILE A 142 2.66 5.33 -13.72
C ILE A 142 2.60 4.77 -15.15
N ASP A 143 3.46 3.80 -15.44
CA ASP A 143 3.68 3.29 -16.80
C ASP A 143 2.58 2.33 -17.29
N LYS A 144 1.75 1.82 -16.36
CA LYS A 144 0.62 0.95 -16.71
C LYS A 144 -0.68 1.47 -16.14
N HIS A 145 -1.34 0.70 -15.30
CA HIS A 145 -2.72 0.94 -14.91
C HIS A 145 -2.81 1.38 -13.46
N ILE A 146 -3.85 2.15 -13.16
CA ILE A 146 -4.39 2.20 -11.81
C ILE A 146 -5.65 1.34 -11.79
N LYS A 147 -5.76 0.43 -10.80
CA LYS A 147 -6.98 -0.35 -10.60
C LYS A 147 -7.41 -0.34 -9.15
N THR A 148 -8.68 -0.07 -8.87
CA THR A 148 -9.25 -0.21 -7.53
C THR A 148 -10.59 -0.90 -7.59
N LEU A 149 -11.09 -1.37 -6.45
CA LEU A 149 -12.46 -1.87 -6.32
C LEU A 149 -13.34 -0.91 -5.50
N ASN A 150 -12.93 -0.59 -4.28
CA ASN A 150 -13.75 0.15 -3.32
C ASN A 150 -13.14 1.47 -2.85
N GLY A 151 -11.86 1.72 -3.11
CA GLY A 151 -11.18 2.92 -2.60
C GLY A 151 -11.37 4.15 -3.48
N ASP A 152 -11.18 5.31 -2.87
CA ASP A 152 -11.10 6.59 -3.57
C ASP A 152 -9.77 6.68 -4.32
N ILE A 153 -9.75 7.47 -5.39
CA ILE A 153 -8.53 7.79 -6.11
C ILE A 153 -8.40 9.31 -6.20
N THR A 154 -7.30 9.84 -5.70
CA THR A 154 -6.93 11.26 -5.84
C THR A 154 -5.67 11.38 -6.69
N LEU A 155 -5.80 12.01 -7.86
CA LEU A 155 -4.68 12.32 -8.74
C LEU A 155 -4.49 13.83 -8.80
N SER A 156 -3.27 14.30 -8.52
CA SER A 156 -2.98 15.73 -8.55
C SER A 156 -1.61 16.07 -9.11
N GLY A 157 -1.33 17.37 -9.23
CA GLY A 157 -0.11 17.87 -9.86
C GLY A 157 0.00 17.49 -11.33
N THR A 158 1.20 17.15 -11.79
CA THR A 158 1.48 16.68 -13.15
C THR A 158 1.50 15.15 -13.23
N THR A 159 0.69 14.47 -12.42
CA THR A 159 0.60 13.00 -12.44
C THR A 159 0.26 12.50 -13.85
N HIS A 160 0.98 11.48 -14.30
CA HIS A 160 0.87 10.90 -15.64
C HIS A 160 0.62 9.41 -15.57
N ILE A 161 -0.45 8.92 -16.22
CA ILE A 161 -0.78 7.51 -16.30
C ILE A 161 -0.78 7.10 -17.77
N ALA A 162 0.16 6.22 -18.16
CA ALA A 162 0.28 5.77 -19.55
C ALA A 162 -0.80 4.73 -19.94
N GLY A 163 -1.41 4.05 -18.98
CA GLY A 163 -2.49 3.10 -19.22
C GLY A 163 -3.86 3.59 -18.74
N ASN A 164 -4.75 2.63 -18.52
CA ASN A 164 -6.11 2.87 -18.04
C ASN A 164 -6.20 3.11 -16.53
N LEU A 165 -7.23 3.85 -16.12
CA LEU A 165 -7.72 3.92 -14.76
C LEU A 165 -8.99 3.09 -14.66
N ILE A 166 -9.03 2.09 -13.78
CA ILE A 166 -10.08 1.06 -13.77
C ILE A 166 -10.70 0.92 -12.38
N TYR A 167 -11.98 1.19 -12.27
CA TYR A 167 -12.80 0.72 -11.15
C TYR A 167 -13.38 -0.66 -11.49
N LYS A 168 -13.00 -1.69 -10.72
CA LYS A 168 -13.43 -3.08 -10.90
C LYS A 168 -14.90 -3.27 -10.53
N GLU A 169 -15.49 -4.35 -11.05
CA GLU A 169 -16.86 -4.75 -10.70
C GLU A 169 -16.88 -5.32 -9.28
N SER A 170 -17.88 -4.97 -8.50
CA SER A 170 -18.10 -5.57 -7.18
C SER A 170 -18.81 -6.91 -7.34
N GLU A 171 -18.18 -7.99 -6.86
CA GLU A 171 -18.67 -9.38 -6.95
C GLU A 171 -19.90 -9.67 -6.04
N SER A 172 -20.64 -8.67 -5.57
CA SER A 172 -21.72 -8.85 -4.59
C SER A 172 -22.99 -9.47 -5.19
N SER A 173 -22.94 -10.79 -5.42
CA SER A 173 -24.07 -11.68 -5.67
C SER A 173 -24.70 -12.26 -4.38
N TRP A 174 -24.33 -11.78 -3.19
CA TRP A 174 -24.94 -12.18 -1.92
C TRP A 174 -25.28 -10.96 -1.04
N GLY A 175 -26.53 -10.50 -1.17
CA GLY A 175 -27.25 -9.79 -0.12
C GLY A 175 -26.70 -8.43 0.31
N LYS A 176 -27.12 -7.38 -0.43
CA LYS A 176 -26.94 -5.93 -0.22
C LYS A 176 -25.73 -5.35 -0.95
N GLN A 177 -26.04 -4.70 -2.07
CA GLN A 177 -25.16 -3.72 -2.70
C GLN A 177 -24.96 -2.58 -1.68
N SER A 178 -23.72 -2.33 -1.26
CA SER A 178 -23.41 -1.13 -0.50
C SER A 178 -23.68 0.08 -1.39
N ASP A 179 -24.44 1.06 -0.89
CA ASP A 179 -24.65 2.34 -1.59
C ASP A 179 -23.40 3.23 -1.59
N ASP A 180 -22.32 2.76 -0.95
CA ASP A 180 -21.06 3.47 -0.86
C ASP A 180 -20.33 3.47 -2.21
N LYS A 181 -20.33 4.64 -2.84
CA LYS A 181 -19.70 4.88 -4.14
C LYS A 181 -18.35 5.54 -3.86
N PRO A 182 -17.24 4.97 -4.36
CA PRO A 182 -15.96 5.64 -4.27
C PRO A 182 -15.97 6.92 -5.10
N THR A 183 -15.05 7.81 -4.80
CA THR A 183 -14.81 9.07 -5.49
C THR A 183 -13.51 8.99 -6.30
N LEU A 184 -13.58 9.44 -7.55
CA LEU A 184 -12.43 9.68 -8.40
C LEU A 184 -12.23 11.19 -8.52
N THR A 185 -11.16 11.69 -7.91
CA THR A 185 -10.75 13.10 -7.93
C THR A 185 -9.53 13.28 -8.82
N ILE A 186 -9.63 14.14 -9.83
CA ILE A 186 -8.54 14.40 -10.77
C ILE A 186 -8.35 15.90 -10.99
N SER A 187 -7.17 16.42 -10.64
CA SER A 187 -6.85 17.83 -10.85
C SER A 187 -6.59 18.18 -12.32
N ALA A 188 -6.67 19.48 -12.65
CA ALA A 188 -6.63 19.97 -14.02
C ALA A 188 -5.38 19.58 -14.85
N SER A 189 -4.23 19.35 -14.20
CA SER A 189 -2.94 19.07 -14.89
C SER A 189 -2.61 17.59 -15.03
N VAL A 190 -3.44 16.70 -14.51
CA VAL A 190 -3.26 15.25 -14.64
C VAL A 190 -3.49 14.82 -16.08
N THR A 191 -2.67 13.87 -16.55
CA THR A 191 -2.81 13.26 -17.86
C THR A 191 -2.96 11.74 -17.72
N ILE A 192 -3.97 11.20 -18.40
CA ILE A 192 -4.19 9.76 -18.55
C ILE A 192 -4.20 9.48 -20.04
N GLU A 193 -3.32 8.62 -20.54
CA GLU A 193 -3.26 8.26 -21.96
C GLU A 193 -4.39 7.30 -22.33
N GLY A 194 -4.64 6.29 -21.50
CA GLY A 194 -5.72 5.30 -21.66
C GLY A 194 -7.10 5.80 -21.25
N ASP A 195 -8.02 4.85 -21.06
CA ASP A 195 -9.42 5.10 -20.71
C ASP A 195 -9.65 5.12 -19.19
N ILE A 196 -10.71 5.82 -18.77
CA ILE A 196 -11.26 5.76 -17.41
C ILE A 196 -12.43 4.77 -17.43
N ILE A 197 -12.20 3.54 -17.00
CA ILE A 197 -13.15 2.43 -17.14
C ILE A 197 -13.87 2.20 -15.80
N LEU A 198 -15.18 2.43 -15.80
CA LEU A 198 -16.03 2.32 -14.61
C LEU A 198 -16.92 1.06 -14.72
N LYS A 199 -16.55 0.00 -13.99
CA LYS A 199 -17.35 -1.23 -13.87
C LYS A 199 -18.25 -1.25 -12.63
N ARG A 200 -18.40 -0.10 -11.97
CA ARG A 200 -19.34 0.17 -10.89
C ARG A 200 -19.67 1.67 -10.86
N PRO A 201 -20.72 2.11 -10.17
CA PRO A 201 -20.96 3.54 -9.92
C PRO A 201 -19.83 4.18 -9.10
N VAL A 202 -19.39 5.37 -9.53
CA VAL A 202 -18.31 6.17 -8.92
C VAL A 202 -18.72 7.64 -8.96
N HIS A 203 -18.41 8.41 -7.91
CA HIS A 203 -18.52 9.86 -7.94
C HIS A 203 -17.33 10.45 -8.68
N LEU A 204 -17.57 11.26 -9.71
CA LEU A 204 -16.50 11.86 -10.51
C LEU A 204 -16.35 13.33 -10.15
N ASP A 205 -15.16 13.69 -9.66
CA ASP A 205 -14.71 15.07 -9.46
C ASP A 205 -13.47 15.31 -10.31
N ILE A 206 -13.69 15.60 -11.60
CA ILE A 206 -12.62 15.72 -12.59
C ILE A 206 -12.60 17.16 -13.10
N GLU A 207 -11.54 17.89 -12.77
CA GLU A 207 -11.34 19.27 -13.22
C GLU A 207 -10.94 19.35 -14.70
N ASN A 208 -10.39 18.27 -15.26
CA ASN A 208 -9.94 18.20 -16.65
C ASN A 208 -11.06 17.66 -17.57
N ASP A 209 -11.77 18.57 -18.26
CA ASP A 209 -12.84 18.24 -19.19
C ASP A 209 -12.44 17.26 -20.31
N ALA A 210 -11.16 17.22 -20.70
CA ALA A 210 -10.69 16.29 -21.74
C ALA A 210 -10.70 14.84 -21.21
N LEU A 211 -10.48 14.63 -19.92
CA LEU A 211 -10.54 13.31 -19.30
C LEU A 211 -11.97 12.81 -19.14
N MET A 212 -12.95 13.71 -19.00
CA MET A 212 -14.37 13.34 -18.99
C MET A 212 -14.79 12.62 -20.28
N GLN A 213 -14.16 12.92 -21.42
CA GLN A 213 -14.44 12.25 -22.70
C GLN A 213 -13.85 10.83 -22.79
N LYS A 214 -12.94 10.47 -21.88
CA LYS A 214 -12.31 9.14 -21.79
C LYS A 214 -13.04 8.20 -20.82
N VAL A 215 -14.12 8.67 -20.21
CA VAL A 215 -14.91 7.86 -19.26
C VAL A 215 -15.76 6.85 -20.03
N VAL A 216 -15.49 5.57 -19.77
CA VAL A 216 -16.22 4.42 -20.31
C VAL A 216 -16.95 3.72 -19.17
N VAL A 217 -18.28 3.76 -19.22
CA VAL A 217 -19.14 3.10 -18.22
C VAL A 217 -19.56 1.71 -18.73
N SER A 218 -19.38 0.67 -17.91
CA SER A 218 -19.65 -0.71 -18.33
C SER A 218 -20.33 -1.61 -17.28
N TYR A 219 -21.03 -1.06 -16.29
CA TYR A 219 -21.79 -1.85 -15.31
C TYR A 219 -23.24 -2.10 -15.74
N ARG A 220 -23.86 -3.18 -15.22
CA ARG A 220 -25.18 -3.67 -15.66
C ARG A 220 -26.31 -2.63 -15.57
N ASP A 221 -26.25 -1.72 -14.59
CA ASP A 221 -27.26 -0.67 -14.38
C ASP A 221 -27.04 0.59 -15.23
N ALA A 222 -26.04 0.60 -16.12
CA ALA A 222 -25.76 1.72 -17.03
C ALA A 222 -26.44 1.59 -18.41
N GLN A 223 -27.15 0.49 -18.68
CA GLN A 223 -27.89 0.23 -19.92
C GLN A 223 -29.40 0.45 -19.77
#